data_AF-A0A4Z1D496-F1
#
_entry.id   AF-A0A4Z1D496-F1
#
_cell.length_a   1.000
_cell.length_b   1.000
_cell.length_c   1.000
_cell.angle_alpha   90.00
_cell.angle_beta   90.00
_cell.angle_gamma   90.00
#
_symmetry.space_group_name_H-M   'P 1'
#
loop_
_entity.id
_entity.type
_entity.pdbx_description
1 polymer ?
#
loop_
_entity_poly.entity_id
_entity_poly.type
_entity_poly.pdbx_seq_one_letter_code
_entity_poly.pdbx_strand_id
1 'polypeptide(L)' 'MLRNGLEPWHLLVVAIVFIVLFGSKKLPDTARSLGRSLRILKSEAKAMKDESTAPAAPTPADPAVR' A
#
# COMPACT_ATOMS: atom_id res chain seq x y z
N MET A 1 -22.73 20.69 14.77
CA MET A 1 -23.71 19.74 14.21
C MET A 1 -23.04 18.72 13.26
N LEU A 2 -21.76 18.37 13.50
CA LEU A 2 -20.93 17.50 12.64
C LEU A 2 -20.41 16.29 13.43
N ARG A 3 -21.29 15.48 14.04
CA ARG A 3 -20.85 14.45 15.02
C ARG A 3 -21.35 13.01 14.81
N ASN A 4 -22.01 12.69 13.69
CA ASN A 4 -22.47 11.32 13.39
C ASN A 4 -21.95 10.75 12.05
N GLY A 5 -21.01 11.42 11.37
CA GLY A 5 -20.55 11.01 10.03
C GLY A 5 -19.63 9.78 9.97
N LEU A 6 -19.13 9.30 11.12
CA LEU A 6 -18.26 8.13 11.22
C LEU A 6 -18.65 7.26 12.42
N GLU A 7 -19.94 7.05 12.68
CA GLU A 7 -20.28 6.01 13.64
C GLU A 7 -19.75 4.67 13.10
N PRO A 8 -18.85 3.98 13.84
CA PRO A 8 -18.27 2.70 13.43
C PRO A 8 -19.35 1.68 13.02
N TRP A 9 -20.57 1.89 13.51
CA TRP A 9 -21.76 1.14 13.17
C TRP A 9 -22.06 1.11 11.66
N HIS A 10 -21.94 2.23 10.94
CA HIS A 10 -22.22 2.26 9.50
C HIS A 10 -21.19 1.45 8.72
N LEU A 11 -19.92 1.54 9.10
CA LEU A 11 -18.85 0.74 8.49
C LEU A 11 -19.08 -0.76 8.74
N LEU A 12 -19.58 -1.13 9.92
CA LEU A 12 -19.92 -2.51 10.23
C LEU A 12 -21.06 -3.02 9.33
N VAL A 13 -22.12 -2.23 9.15
CA VAL A 13 -23.24 -2.59 8.24
C VAL A 13 -22.76 -2.72 6.80
N VAL A 14 -21.96 -1.76 6.30
CA VAL A 14 -21.39 -1.82 4.95
C VAL A 14 -20.51 -3.05 4.79
N ALA A 15 -19.64 -3.36 5.76
CA ALA A 15 -18.80 -4.54 5.73
C ALA A 15 -19.63 -5.84 5.68
N ILE A 16 -20.70 -5.94 6.46
CA ILE A 16 -21.62 -7.08 6.43
C ILE A 16 -22.26 -7.21 5.04
N VAL A 17 -22.80 -6.12 4.49
CA VAL A 17 -23.40 -6.13 3.14
C VAL A 17 -22.38 -6.55 2.08
N PHE A 18 -21.14 -6.06 2.17
CA PHE A 18 -20.06 -6.43 1.26
C PHE A 18 -19.72 -7.92 1.34
N ILE A 19 -19.66 -8.48 2.56
CA ILE A 19 -19.43 -9.91 2.78
C ILE A 19 -20.57 -10.75 2.21
N VAL A 20 -21.83 -10.30 2.31
CA VAL A 20 -22.99 -11.01 1.76
C VAL A 20 -23.00 -10.98 0.24
N LEU A 21 -22.70 -9.83 -0.39
CA LEU A 21 -22.67 -9.71 -1.86
C LEU A 21 -21.49 -10.43 -2.50
N PHE A 22 -20.29 -10.28 -1.95
CA PHE A 22 -19.06 -10.83 -2.52
C PHE A 22 -18.71 -12.22 -1.99
N GLY A 23 -19.25 -12.61 -0.84
CA GLY A 23 -18.92 -13.83 -0.13
C GLY A 23 -17.68 -13.69 0.76
N SER A 24 -17.68 -14.39 1.90
CA SER A 24 -16.63 -14.35 2.92
C SER A 24 -15.24 -14.77 2.43
N LYS A 25 -15.15 -15.51 1.33
CA LYS A 25 -13.89 -15.99 0.75
C LYS A 25 -13.28 -15.06 -0.30
N LYS A 26 -14.09 -14.35 -1.09
CA LYS A 26 -13.60 -13.53 -2.22
C LYS A 26 -13.12 -12.15 -1.79
N LEU A 27 -13.71 -11.58 -0.75
CA LEU A 27 -13.31 -10.29 -0.19
C LEU A 27 -11.87 -10.31 0.35
N PRO A 28 -11.47 -11.25 1.24
CA PRO A 28 -10.09 -11.31 1.72
C PRO A 28 -9.10 -11.78 0.66
N ASP A 29 -9.52 -12.64 -0.27
CA ASP A 29 -8.67 -13.11 -1.37
C ASP A 29 -8.32 -11.98 -2.33
N THR A 30 -9.31 -11.17 -2.72
CA THR A 30 -9.13 -9.97 -3.57
C THR A 30 -8.32 -8.90 -2.84
N ALA A 31 -8.59 -8.66 -1.56
CA ALA A 31 -7.78 -7.73 -0.76
C ALA A 31 -6.32 -8.21 -0.63
N ARG A 32 -6.07 -9.51 -0.49
CA ARG A 32 -4.72 -10.09 -0.44
C ARG A 32 -4.01 -10.00 -1.79
N SER A 33 -4.68 -10.26 -2.91
CA SER A 33 -4.08 -10.17 -4.24
C SER A 33 -3.72 -8.72 -4.58
N LEU A 34 -4.66 -7.78 -4.38
CA LEU A 34 -4.42 -6.35 -4.54
C LEU A 34 -3.35 -5.83 -3.57
N GLY A 35 -3.34 -6.32 -2.33
CA GLY A 35 -2.34 -5.97 -1.33
C GLY A 35 -0.92 -6.41 -1.71
N ARG A 36 -0.77 -7.57 -2.37
CA ARG A 36 0.53 -8.00 -2.92
C ARG A 36 1.00 -7.08 -4.04
N SER A 37 0.13 -6.71 -4.98
CA SER A 37 0.46 -5.77 -6.06
C SER A 37 0.80 -4.37 -5.53
N LEU A 38 0.02 -3.87 -4.58
CA LEU A 38 0.29 -2.59 -3.90
C LEU A 38 1.60 -2.63 -3.12
N ARG A 39 1.98 -3.76 -2.51
CA ARG A 39 3.26 -3.89 -1.81
C ARG A 39 4.45 -3.80 -2.76
N ILE A 40 4.36 -4.41 -3.95
CA ILE A 40 5.41 -4.31 -4.97
C ILE A 40 5.54 -2.86 -5.44
N LEU A 41 4.42 -2.23 -5.84
CA LEU A 41 4.41 -0.81 -6.22
C LEU A 41 4.89 0.09 -5.08
N LYS A 42 4.55 -0.22 -3.83
CA LYS A 42 4.99 0.54 -2.66
C LYS A 42 6.50 0.42 -2.45
N SER A 43 7.09 -0.76 -2.64
CA SER A 43 8.53 -0.97 -2.54
C SER A 43 9.27 -0.20 -3.63
N GLU A 44 8.79 -0.27 -4.88
CA GLU A 44 9.38 0.48 -6.00
C GLU A 44 9.22 1.99 -5.83
N ALA A 45 8.02 2.46 -5.46
CA ALA A 45 7.77 3.87 -5.18
C ALA A 45 8.56 4.36 -3.95
N LYS A 46 8.88 3.49 -2.99
CA LYS A 46 9.73 3.84 -1.85
C LYS A 46 11.19 3.96 -2.28
N ALA A 47 11.70 3.05 -3.09
CA ALA A 47 13.06 3.14 -3.65
C ALA A 47 13.26 4.44 -4.45
N MET A 48 12.28 4.84 -5.27
CA MET A 48 12.34 6.13 -5.99
C MET A 48 12.31 7.35 -5.06
N LYS A 49 11.53 7.30 -3.97
CA LYS A 49 11.48 8.38 -2.98
C LYS A 49 12.77 8.46 -2.15
N ASP A 50 13.33 7.31 -1.79
CA ASP A 50 14.57 7.20 -1.03
C ASP A 50 15.78 7.65 -1.88
N GLU A 51 15.79 7.36 -3.20
CA GLU A 51 16.79 7.89 -4.13
C GLU A 51 16.65 9.41 -4.33
N SER A 52 15.41 9.91 -4.44
CA SER A 52 15.15 11.35 -4.60
C SER A 52 15.45 12.18 -3.34
N THR A 53 15.67 11.56 -2.17
CA THR A 53 16.04 12.24 -0.92
C THR A 53 17.45 11.88 -0.43
N ALA A 54 18.16 10.97 -1.09
CA ALA A 54 19.56 10.68 -0.80
C ALA A 54 20.46 11.68 -1.55
N PRO A 55 21.29 12.48 -0.86
CA PRO A 55 22.38 13.16 -1.55
C PRO A 55 23.29 12.09 -2.13
N ALA A 56 23.59 12.22 -3.42
CA ALA A 56 24.49 11.36 -4.17
C ALA A 56 25.60 10.78 -3.28
N ALA A 57 25.46 9.49 -2.91
CA ALA A 57 26.57 8.77 -2.33
C ALA A 57 27.65 8.70 -3.42
N PRO A 58 28.90 9.11 -3.14
CA PRO A 58 29.94 9.07 -4.14
C PRO A 58 30.14 7.61 -4.51
N THR A 59 29.99 7.29 -5.80
CA THR A 59 30.59 6.10 -6.37
C THR A 59 32.03 6.04 -5.84
N PRO A 60 32.43 4.98 -5.11
CA PRO A 60 33.84 4.71 -4.93
C PRO A 60 34.38 4.52 -6.34
N ALA A 61 35.04 5.56 -6.85
CA ALA A 61 35.88 5.44 -8.02
C ALA A 61 37.00 4.48 -7.59
N ASP A 62 36.78 3.20 -7.88
CA ASP A 62 37.81 2.19 -7.78
C ASP A 62 38.92 2.59 -8.79
N PRO A 63 40.15 2.73 -8.31
CA PRO A 63 41.27 3.25 -9.08
C PRO A 63 41.76 2.19 -10.07
N ALA A 64 42.57 2.61 -11.04
CA ALA A 64 43.36 1.75 -11.93
C ALA A 64 42.64 1.16 -13.15
N VAL A 65 42.45 1.98 -14.19
CA VAL A 65 42.81 1.57 -15.55
C VAL A 65 43.39 2.77 -16.31
N ARG A 66 44.71 2.68 -16.56
CA ARG A 66 45.58 3.50 -17.44
C ARG A 66 46.20 4.78 -16.92
#